data_AF-A0A399N9S5-F1
#
_entry.id   AF-A0A399N9S5-F1
#
_cell.length_a   1.000
_cell.length_b   1.000
_cell.length_c   1.000
_cell.angle_alpha   90.00
_cell.angle_beta   90.00
_cell.angle_gamma   90.00
#
_symmetry.space_group_name_H-M   'P 1'
#
loop_
_entity.id
_entity.type
_entity.pdbx_description
1 polymer ?
#
loop_
_entity_poly.entity_id
_entity_poly.type
_entity_poly.pdbx_seq_one_letter_code
_entity_poly.pdbx_strand_id
1 'polypeptide(L)'
;EAVVASTPPLEALADERPGDAVAPRPTGVPDEVAARVEASTAAPDGATAGGTDAGAGTSASPGAQLVAAISALRADGYVSHGVGDAPFSRSGHSAERIADLLTTRPMLGDAEQYAVAAALMADDLGFPVRVVMGFAPGEAAVREALGGPVPIRGSDVTAWIEVDTASSGWVAVDPNPPVRDVPDALPDEPTEVARPQTVLPPPVEEQAEPEDRTPPDASRDDRPEADPALQAVLAAVRVAGWSLLGLGLAASPFLAVVGAKATRRRRRR
;
A
#
# COMPACT_ATOMS: atom_id res chain seq x y z
N GLU A 1 14.51 19.91 -28.41
CA GLU A 1 14.78 18.53 -28.85
C GLU A 1 14.61 17.64 -27.64
N ALA A 2 13.74 16.63 -27.70
CA ALA A 2 13.59 15.68 -26.61
C ALA A 2 14.63 14.58 -26.81
N VAL A 3 15.52 14.39 -25.83
CA VAL A 3 16.50 13.32 -25.85
C VAL A 3 15.82 12.08 -25.30
N VAL A 4 15.60 11.07 -26.14
CA VAL A 4 15.18 9.74 -25.67
C VAL A 4 16.42 9.06 -25.12
N ALA A 5 16.43 8.77 -23.82
CA ALA A 5 17.52 8.02 -23.22
C ALA A 5 17.61 6.64 -23.86
N SER A 6 18.82 6.20 -24.22
CA SER A 6 19.03 4.83 -24.66
C SER A 6 18.86 3.91 -23.46
N THR A 7 17.81 3.09 -23.45
CA THR A 7 17.60 2.03 -22.46
C THR A 7 18.34 0.78 -22.94
N PRO A 8 19.49 0.41 -22.35
CA PRO A 8 20.14 -0.85 -22.70
C PRO A 8 19.22 -2.02 -22.33
N PRO A 9 19.39 -3.19 -22.98
CA PRO A 9 18.67 -4.39 -22.57
C PRO A 9 18.99 -4.70 -21.11
N LEU A 10 18.00 -5.16 -20.34
CA LEU A 10 18.13 -5.40 -18.91
C LEU A 10 19.33 -6.31 -18.59
N GLU A 11 19.57 -7.31 -19.43
CA GLU A 11 20.65 -8.29 -19.29
C GLU A 11 22.04 -7.66 -19.34
N ALA A 12 22.19 -6.46 -19.93
CA ALA A 12 23.45 -5.72 -19.92
C ALA A 12 23.89 -5.30 -18.51
N LEU A 13 22.97 -5.28 -17.54
CA LEU A 13 23.27 -4.97 -16.15
C LEU A 13 23.80 -6.16 -15.34
N ALA A 14 23.85 -7.37 -15.89
CA ALA A 14 24.22 -8.57 -15.13
C ALA A 14 25.63 -8.49 -14.50
N ASP A 15 26.57 -7.83 -15.18
CA ASP A 15 27.95 -7.67 -14.70
C ASP A 15 28.19 -6.34 -13.96
N GLU A 16 27.16 -5.51 -13.83
CA GLU A 16 27.25 -4.21 -13.16
C GLU A 16 27.32 -4.35 -11.63
N ARG A 17 27.91 -3.33 -11.02
CA ARG A 17 27.95 -3.15 -9.56
C ARG A 17 27.26 -1.83 -9.19
N PRO A 18 26.77 -1.69 -7.96
CA PRO A 18 26.28 -0.40 -7.46
C PRO A 18 27.30 0.71 -7.68
N GLY A 19 26.83 1.83 -8.22
CA GLY A 19 27.63 3.05 -8.31
C GLY A 19 27.80 3.75 -6.97
N ASP A 20 28.39 4.95 -7.00
CA ASP A 20 28.72 5.74 -5.82
C ASP A 20 27.83 6.97 -5.62
N ALA A 21 26.78 7.12 -6.44
CA ALA A 21 25.83 8.21 -6.27
C ALA A 21 25.13 8.16 -4.89
N VAL A 22 24.93 9.34 -4.30
CA VAL A 22 24.22 9.46 -3.02
C VAL A 22 22.73 9.64 -3.30
N ALA A 23 21.94 8.59 -3.04
CA ALA A 23 20.49 8.61 -3.12
C ALA A 23 19.86 8.61 -1.70
N PRO A 24 18.67 9.22 -1.52
CA PRO A 24 17.92 9.09 -0.26
C PRO A 24 17.56 7.63 0.02
N ARG A 25 17.89 7.15 1.22
CA ARG A 25 17.52 5.80 1.67
C ARG A 25 16.06 5.77 2.12
N PRO A 26 15.21 4.89 1.57
CA PRO A 26 13.82 4.80 1.97
C PRO A 26 13.68 4.31 3.42
N THR A 27 12.61 4.73 4.09
CA THR A 27 12.27 4.31 5.46
C THR A 27 10.86 3.71 5.47
N GLY A 28 10.63 2.71 6.32
CA GLY A 28 9.34 2.01 6.35
C GLY A 28 9.10 1.16 5.10
N VAL A 29 10.18 0.59 4.55
CA VAL A 29 10.10 -0.39 3.47
C VAL A 29 9.42 -1.65 4.00
N PRO A 30 8.40 -2.19 3.31
CA PRO A 30 7.77 -3.45 3.72
C PRO A 30 8.73 -4.64 3.65
N ASP A 31 8.59 -5.59 4.57
CA ASP A 31 9.41 -6.81 4.61
C ASP A 31 9.23 -7.67 3.34
N GLU A 32 8.07 -7.55 2.68
CA GLU A 32 7.74 -8.21 1.42
C GLU A 32 8.70 -7.83 0.29
N VAL A 33 9.33 -6.65 0.34
CA VAL A 33 10.35 -6.24 -0.66
C VAL A 33 11.58 -7.13 -0.54
N ALA A 34 12.14 -7.26 0.67
CA ALA A 34 13.32 -8.09 0.90
C ALA A 34 13.02 -9.57 0.62
N ALA A 35 11.86 -10.06 1.06
CA ALA A 35 11.41 -11.42 0.77
C ALA A 35 11.27 -11.67 -0.75
N ARG A 36 10.81 -10.67 -1.50
CA ARG A 36 10.71 -10.75 -2.96
C ARG A 36 12.08 -10.75 -3.63
N VAL A 37 13.01 -9.92 -3.18
CA VAL A 37 14.41 -9.94 -3.65
C VAL A 37 15.01 -11.32 -3.41
N GLU A 38 14.93 -11.85 -2.19
CA GLU A 38 15.44 -13.18 -1.84
C GLU A 38 14.83 -14.27 -2.74
N ALA A 39 13.49 -14.30 -2.87
CA ALA A 39 12.81 -15.28 -3.70
C ALA A 39 13.17 -15.21 -5.19
N SER A 40 13.38 -13.99 -5.71
CA SER A 40 13.72 -13.76 -7.12
C SER A 40 15.19 -13.98 -7.46
N THR A 41 16.08 -13.90 -6.47
CA THR A 41 17.53 -14.01 -6.63
C THR A 41 18.09 -15.35 -6.17
N ALA A 42 17.27 -16.17 -5.51
CA ALA A 42 17.60 -17.53 -5.14
C ALA A 42 18.03 -18.34 -6.38
N ALA A 43 19.19 -18.99 -6.30
CA ALA A 43 19.62 -19.90 -7.34
C ALA A 43 18.61 -21.07 -7.44
N PRO A 44 18.21 -21.49 -8.64
CA PRO A 44 17.30 -22.62 -8.78
C PRO A 44 17.93 -23.87 -8.15
N ASP A 45 17.17 -24.53 -7.26
CA ASP A 45 17.55 -25.79 -6.63
C ASP A 45 17.93 -26.80 -7.73
N GLY A 46 19.23 -27.12 -7.84
CA GLY A 46 19.75 -28.09 -8.82
C GLY A 46 20.82 -27.61 -9.79
N ALA A 47 21.23 -26.33 -9.75
CA ALA A 47 22.44 -25.89 -10.44
C ALA A 47 23.70 -26.39 -9.71
N THR A 48 23.99 -27.69 -9.81
CA THR A 48 25.32 -28.22 -9.45
C THR A 48 26.35 -27.51 -10.32
N ALA A 49 27.21 -26.72 -9.69
CA ALA A 49 28.37 -26.11 -10.30
C ALA A 49 29.25 -27.21 -10.94
N GLY A 50 29.05 -27.45 -12.24
CA GLY A 50 29.96 -28.22 -13.07
C GLY A 50 31.19 -27.38 -13.35
N GLY A 51 32.09 -27.27 -12.37
CA GLY A 51 33.33 -26.52 -12.48
C GLY A 51 34.09 -26.56 -11.17
N THR A 52 35.04 -27.48 -11.08
CA THR A 52 36.02 -27.54 -10.00
C THR A 52 36.83 -26.26 -10.00
N ASP A 53 36.55 -25.38 -9.04
CA ASP A 53 37.55 -24.66 -8.24
C ASP A 53 36.86 -24.04 -7.02
N ALA A 54 37.23 -24.55 -5.85
CA ALA A 54 36.62 -24.20 -4.58
C ALA A 54 37.08 -22.82 -4.10
N GLY A 55 36.12 -21.90 -4.00
CA GLY A 55 36.19 -20.69 -3.19
C GLY A 55 34.77 -20.17 -2.95
N ALA A 56 34.31 -20.23 -1.69
CA ALA A 56 33.09 -19.65 -1.11
C ALA A 56 31.88 -19.42 -2.06
N GLY A 57 30.79 -20.18 -1.83
CA GLY A 57 29.53 -20.18 -2.59
C GLY A 57 29.26 -18.91 -3.40
N THR A 58 29.27 -19.04 -4.72
CA THR A 58 29.16 -17.93 -5.66
C THR A 58 27.75 -17.34 -5.62
N SER A 59 27.47 -16.49 -4.63
CA SER A 59 26.31 -15.59 -4.70
C SER A 59 26.38 -14.82 -6.01
N ALA A 60 25.27 -14.73 -6.73
CA ALA A 60 25.17 -13.98 -7.98
C ALA A 60 25.69 -12.53 -7.77
N SER A 61 26.30 -11.92 -8.80
CA SER A 61 26.69 -10.52 -8.74
C SER A 61 25.48 -9.63 -8.41
N PRO A 62 25.67 -8.45 -7.77
CA PRO A 62 24.55 -7.52 -7.53
C PRO A 62 23.78 -7.18 -8.81
N GLY A 63 24.48 -6.98 -9.92
CA GLY A 63 23.88 -6.78 -11.23
C GLY A 63 23.02 -7.95 -11.68
N ALA A 64 23.49 -9.19 -11.55
CA ALA A 64 22.70 -10.37 -11.89
C ALA A 64 21.48 -10.54 -10.98
N GLN A 65 21.60 -10.19 -9.69
CA GLN A 65 20.48 -10.16 -8.76
C GLN A 65 19.43 -9.11 -9.16
N LEU A 66 19.88 -7.90 -9.57
CA LEU A 66 18.99 -6.85 -10.07
C LEU A 66 18.23 -7.30 -11.32
N VAL A 67 18.94 -7.90 -12.27
CA VAL A 67 18.34 -8.49 -13.48
C VAL A 67 17.30 -9.54 -13.12
N ALA A 68 17.62 -10.44 -12.18
CA ALA A 68 16.70 -11.49 -11.75
C ALA A 68 15.44 -10.91 -11.07
N ALA A 69 15.61 -9.95 -10.16
CA ALA A 69 14.50 -9.31 -9.44
C ALA A 69 13.53 -8.58 -10.39
N ILE A 70 14.07 -7.76 -11.30
CA ILE A 70 13.26 -7.04 -12.29
C ILE A 70 12.61 -8.00 -13.28
N SER A 71 13.32 -9.03 -13.72
CA SER A 71 12.75 -10.05 -14.61
C SER A 71 11.59 -10.79 -13.96
N ALA A 72 11.72 -11.16 -12.68
CA ALA A 72 10.66 -11.80 -11.91
C ALA A 72 9.45 -10.87 -11.75
N LEU A 73 9.68 -9.58 -11.46
CA LEU A 73 8.60 -8.59 -11.38
C LEU A 73 7.82 -8.47 -12.70
N ARG A 74 8.52 -8.43 -13.83
CA ARG A 74 7.92 -8.38 -15.18
C ARG A 74 7.19 -9.68 -15.54
N ALA A 75 7.72 -10.83 -15.11
CA ALA A 75 7.14 -12.14 -15.40
C ALA A 75 5.88 -12.42 -14.58
N ASP A 76 5.85 -11.99 -13.32
CA ASP A 76 4.75 -12.30 -12.39
C ASP A 76 3.66 -11.20 -12.38
N GLY A 77 4.01 -9.97 -12.79
CA GLY A 77 3.13 -8.82 -12.75
C GLY A 77 2.16 -8.68 -13.93
N TYR A 78 0.99 -8.11 -13.69
CA TYR A 78 -0.01 -7.76 -14.68
C TYR A 78 -0.36 -6.28 -14.59
N VAL A 79 -0.47 -5.62 -15.75
CA VAL A 79 -0.79 -4.18 -15.80
C VAL A 79 -2.29 -3.97 -15.65
N SER A 80 -2.69 -3.18 -14.66
CA SER A 80 -4.04 -2.64 -14.57
C SER A 80 -4.07 -1.24 -13.95
N HIS A 81 -4.76 -0.33 -14.64
CA HIS A 81 -5.01 1.03 -14.20
C HIS A 81 -6.33 1.18 -13.42
N GLY A 82 -7.12 0.10 -13.27
CA GLY A 82 -8.39 0.13 -12.55
C GLY A 82 -9.48 1.01 -13.18
N VAL A 83 -9.39 1.29 -14.48
CA VAL A 83 -10.37 2.11 -15.23
C VAL A 83 -11.05 1.30 -16.34
N GLY A 84 -12.30 1.64 -16.65
CA GLY A 84 -13.08 0.96 -17.69
C GLY A 84 -13.34 -0.51 -17.34
N ASP A 85 -13.04 -1.40 -18.27
CA ASP A 85 -13.21 -2.85 -18.13
C ASP A 85 -11.98 -3.55 -17.52
N ALA A 86 -10.92 -2.80 -17.19
CA ALA A 86 -9.72 -3.37 -16.57
C ALA A 86 -10.02 -3.86 -15.14
N PRO A 87 -9.42 -4.98 -14.69
CA PRO A 87 -9.56 -5.46 -13.33
C PRO A 87 -9.23 -4.36 -12.31
N PHE A 88 -9.98 -4.28 -11.20
CA PHE A 88 -9.71 -3.28 -10.19
C PHE A 88 -8.27 -3.37 -9.65
N SER A 89 -7.56 -2.25 -9.66
CA SER A 89 -6.24 -2.10 -9.06
C SER A 89 -6.29 -0.90 -8.13
N ARG A 90 -5.88 -1.10 -6.87
CA ARG A 90 -5.82 -0.02 -5.87
C ARG A 90 -4.77 1.00 -6.32
N SER A 91 -5.07 2.30 -6.27
CA SER A 91 -4.12 3.36 -6.63
C SER A 91 -3.12 3.67 -5.50
N GLY A 92 -2.04 4.37 -5.83
CA GLY A 92 -1.03 4.87 -4.90
C GLY A 92 0.14 3.92 -4.67
N HIS A 93 1.08 4.34 -3.82
CA HIS A 93 2.37 3.68 -3.57
C HIS A 93 2.78 3.70 -2.08
N SER A 94 1.80 3.64 -1.16
CA SER A 94 2.11 3.48 0.27
C SER A 94 2.87 2.17 0.52
N ALA A 95 3.59 2.07 1.63
CA ALA A 95 4.25 0.84 2.05
C ALA A 95 3.28 -0.36 2.03
N GLU A 96 2.09 -0.20 2.63
CA GLU A 96 1.02 -1.20 2.59
C GLU A 96 0.58 -1.55 1.17
N ARG A 97 0.46 -0.56 0.26
CA ARG A 97 0.08 -0.83 -1.12
C ARG A 97 1.15 -1.60 -1.89
N ILE A 98 2.44 -1.34 -1.62
CA ILE A 98 3.55 -2.09 -2.21
C ILE A 98 3.61 -3.52 -1.64
N ALA A 99 3.38 -3.71 -0.34
CA ALA A 99 3.25 -5.03 0.26
C ALA A 99 2.12 -5.84 -0.41
N ASP A 100 0.95 -5.23 -0.57
CA ASP A 100 -0.18 -5.83 -1.27
C ASP A 100 0.14 -6.18 -2.73
N LEU A 101 0.86 -5.31 -3.45
CA LEU A 101 1.29 -5.58 -4.83
C LEU A 101 2.11 -6.87 -4.90
N LEU A 102 3.08 -7.01 -3.99
CA LEU A 102 4.04 -8.11 -4.02
C LEU A 102 3.46 -9.44 -3.53
N THR A 103 2.32 -9.42 -2.83
CA THR A 103 1.71 -10.61 -2.20
C THR A 103 0.42 -11.07 -2.87
N THR A 104 -0.34 -10.16 -3.50
CA THR A 104 -1.62 -10.48 -4.16
C THR A 104 -1.39 -11.25 -5.46
N ARG A 105 -2.24 -12.25 -5.74
CA ARG A 105 -2.23 -13.00 -6.99
C ARG A 105 -3.59 -12.95 -7.70
N PRO A 106 -3.66 -12.51 -8.97
CA PRO A 106 -2.56 -11.97 -9.79
C PRO A 106 -1.99 -10.65 -9.24
N MET A 107 -0.69 -10.42 -9.44
CA MET A 107 -0.01 -9.17 -9.06
C MET A 107 -0.50 -8.05 -9.99
N LEU A 108 -1.49 -7.28 -9.55
CA LEU A 108 -2.08 -6.20 -10.35
C LEU A 108 -1.55 -4.84 -9.91
N GLY A 109 -1.00 -4.10 -10.88
CA GLY A 109 -0.48 -2.76 -10.64
C GLY A 109 -0.31 -1.93 -11.89
N ASP A 110 0.04 -0.67 -11.71
CA ASP A 110 0.37 0.26 -12.79
C ASP A 110 1.87 0.61 -12.78
N ALA A 111 2.28 1.48 -13.71
CA ALA A 111 3.69 1.82 -13.86
C ALA A 111 4.28 2.54 -12.64
N GLU A 112 3.48 3.34 -11.93
CA GLU A 112 3.92 3.99 -10.69
C GLU A 112 4.26 2.92 -9.64
N GLN A 113 3.40 1.93 -9.48
CA GLN A 113 3.57 0.86 -8.50
C GLN A 113 4.75 -0.06 -8.83
N TYR A 114 4.89 -0.48 -10.09
CA TYR A 114 6.02 -1.30 -10.52
C TYR A 114 7.35 -0.55 -10.42
N ALA A 115 7.39 0.75 -10.77
CA ALA A 115 8.59 1.55 -10.65
C ALA A 115 9.01 1.75 -9.19
N VAL A 116 8.05 2.01 -8.28
CA VAL A 116 8.34 2.13 -6.85
C VAL A 116 8.81 0.78 -6.27
N ALA A 117 8.12 -0.32 -6.58
CA ALA A 117 8.53 -1.64 -6.11
C ALA A 117 9.93 -2.02 -6.60
N ALA A 118 10.22 -1.81 -7.89
CA ALA A 118 11.54 -2.07 -8.46
C ALA A 118 12.64 -1.17 -7.88
N ALA A 119 12.33 0.10 -7.60
CA ALA A 119 13.29 0.99 -6.94
C ALA A 119 13.61 0.50 -5.51
N LEU A 120 12.61 0.06 -4.75
CA LEU A 120 12.85 -0.49 -3.41
C LEU A 120 13.68 -1.79 -3.46
N MET A 121 13.45 -2.64 -4.46
CA MET A 121 14.27 -3.85 -4.68
C MET A 121 15.71 -3.50 -5.08
N ALA A 122 15.91 -2.48 -5.93
CA ALA A 122 17.23 -2.03 -6.34
C ALA A 122 18.02 -1.42 -5.16
N ASP A 123 17.36 -0.63 -4.29
CA ASP A 123 17.97 -0.09 -3.07
C ASP A 123 18.35 -1.21 -2.08
N ASP A 124 17.51 -2.24 -1.94
CA ASP A 124 17.80 -3.43 -1.11
C ASP A 124 19.04 -4.17 -1.60
N LEU A 125 19.23 -4.25 -2.93
CA LEU A 125 20.42 -4.77 -3.58
C LEU A 125 21.63 -3.81 -3.55
N GLY A 126 21.46 -2.63 -2.96
CA GLY A 126 22.51 -1.65 -2.71
C GLY A 126 22.76 -0.65 -3.85
N PHE A 127 21.96 -0.67 -4.92
CA PHE A 127 22.09 0.28 -6.01
C PHE A 127 21.46 1.63 -5.68
N PRO A 128 22.18 2.76 -5.84
CA PRO A 128 21.54 4.07 -5.82
C PRO A 128 20.52 4.15 -6.97
N VAL A 129 19.30 4.56 -6.65
CA VAL A 129 18.18 4.46 -7.58
C VAL A 129 17.25 5.67 -7.46
N ARG A 130 16.56 6.00 -8.55
CA ARG A 130 15.49 6.99 -8.58
C ARG A 130 14.36 6.56 -9.48
N VAL A 131 13.14 6.91 -9.10
CA VAL A 131 11.96 6.74 -9.96
C VAL A 131 11.85 7.96 -10.87
N VAL A 132 11.64 7.71 -12.15
CA VAL A 132 11.40 8.75 -13.16
C VAL A 132 10.01 8.55 -13.73
N MET A 133 9.25 9.64 -13.80
CA MET A 133 7.95 9.69 -14.46
C MET A 133 8.04 10.58 -15.68
N GLY A 134 7.47 10.14 -16.79
CA GLY A 134 7.55 10.87 -18.04
C GLY A 134 6.68 10.26 -19.12
N PHE A 135 7.05 10.52 -20.37
CA PHE A 135 6.38 9.98 -21.54
C PHE A 135 7.35 9.07 -22.29
N ALA A 136 6.97 7.81 -22.48
CA ALA A 136 7.74 6.84 -23.24
C ALA A 136 6.90 6.35 -24.42
N PRO A 137 6.92 7.06 -25.57
CA PRO A 137 6.29 6.54 -26.77
C PRO A 137 7.01 5.23 -27.14
N GLY A 138 6.27 4.14 -27.31
CA GLY A 138 6.86 2.83 -27.57
C GLY A 138 7.83 2.84 -28.76
N GLU A 139 8.81 1.93 -28.77
CA GLU A 139 9.87 1.89 -29.80
C GLU A 139 9.33 1.88 -31.24
N ALA A 140 8.14 1.31 -31.45
CA ALA A 140 7.46 1.33 -32.74
C ALA A 140 7.16 2.76 -33.22
N ALA A 141 6.65 3.63 -32.36
CA ALA A 141 6.36 5.02 -32.68
C ALA A 141 7.65 5.81 -32.96
N VAL A 142 8.71 5.56 -32.19
CA VAL A 142 10.03 6.19 -32.40
C VAL A 142 10.62 5.78 -33.75
N ARG A 143 10.56 4.47 -34.07
CA ARG A 143 11.06 3.93 -35.33
C ARG A 143 10.25 4.41 -36.53
N GLU A 144 8.93 4.50 -36.41
CA GLU A 144 8.04 5.01 -37.47
C GLU A 144 8.31 6.48 -37.80
N ALA A 145 8.74 7.29 -36.82
CA ALA A 145 9.05 8.69 -37.05
C ALA A 145 10.30 8.90 -37.93
N LEU A 146 11.16 7.89 -38.13
CA LEU A 146 12.36 7.96 -39.00
C LEU A 146 13.25 9.20 -38.75
N GLY A 147 13.43 9.57 -37.48
CA GLY A 147 14.20 10.76 -37.07
C GLY A 147 13.44 12.09 -37.17
N GLY A 148 12.16 12.04 -37.55
CA GLY A 148 11.22 13.15 -37.47
C GLY A 148 10.54 13.25 -36.10
N PRO A 149 9.57 14.18 -35.94
CA PRO A 149 8.83 14.36 -34.69
C PRO A 149 8.05 13.10 -34.29
N VAL A 150 8.23 12.64 -33.06
CA VAL A 150 7.43 11.54 -32.47
C VAL A 150 6.21 12.14 -31.77
N PRO A 151 4.98 11.73 -32.13
CA PRO A 151 3.78 12.20 -31.43
C PRO A 151 3.72 11.61 -30.03
N ILE A 152 3.56 12.49 -29.02
CA ILE A 152 3.40 12.11 -27.61
C ILE A 152 1.94 12.30 -27.21
N ARG A 153 1.36 11.29 -26.54
CA ARG A 153 -0.03 11.26 -26.06
C ARG A 153 -0.07 11.08 -24.55
N GLY A 154 -1.22 11.38 -23.96
CA GLY A 154 -1.46 11.10 -22.54
C GLY A 154 -1.38 9.62 -22.19
N SER A 155 -1.64 8.74 -23.16
CA SER A 155 -1.47 7.28 -23.03
C SER A 155 -0.01 6.84 -22.89
N ASP A 156 0.94 7.72 -23.23
CA ASP A 156 2.37 7.40 -23.19
C ASP A 156 2.99 7.75 -21.82
N VAL A 157 2.18 8.26 -20.88
CA VAL A 157 2.61 8.48 -19.49
C VAL A 157 2.99 7.14 -18.88
N THR A 158 4.20 7.08 -18.34
CA THR A 158 4.70 5.91 -17.64
C THR A 158 5.70 6.32 -16.55
N ALA A 159 6.10 5.34 -15.74
CA ALA A 159 7.20 5.47 -14.81
C ALA A 159 8.19 4.31 -15.00
N TRP A 160 9.47 4.62 -14.82
CA TRP A 160 10.58 3.69 -14.86
C TRP A 160 11.56 4.02 -13.73
N ILE A 161 12.61 3.19 -13.57
CA ILE A 161 13.69 3.47 -12.62
C ILE A 161 14.96 3.84 -13.38
N GLU A 162 15.78 4.70 -12.80
CA GLU A 162 17.17 4.85 -13.19
C GLU A 162 18.04 4.35 -12.06
N VAL A 163 19.00 3.49 -12.39
CA VAL A 163 19.91 2.85 -11.45
C VAL A 163 21.33 3.32 -11.72
N ASP A 164 22.01 3.81 -10.69
CA ASP A 164 23.41 4.22 -10.79
C ASP A 164 24.32 2.99 -10.70
N THR A 165 25.08 2.74 -11.77
CA THR A 165 26.05 1.65 -11.84
C THR A 165 27.46 2.17 -11.82
N ALA A 166 28.39 1.36 -11.30
CA ALA A 166 29.80 1.73 -11.19
C ALA A 166 30.47 2.01 -12.54
N SER A 167 29.99 1.39 -13.63
CA SER A 167 30.63 1.49 -14.95
C SER A 167 29.89 2.43 -15.91
N SER A 168 28.57 2.49 -15.84
CA SER A 168 27.71 3.19 -16.80
C SER A 168 27.01 4.43 -16.21
N GLY A 169 27.13 4.68 -14.91
CA GLY A 169 26.38 5.73 -14.22
C GLY A 169 24.89 5.43 -14.21
N TRP A 170 24.04 6.45 -14.35
CA TRP A 170 22.58 6.29 -14.37
C TRP A 170 22.10 5.58 -15.64
N VAL A 171 21.60 4.37 -15.47
CA VAL A 171 21.01 3.55 -16.53
C VAL A 171 19.50 3.46 -16.32
N ALA A 172 18.72 3.80 -17.35
CA ALA A 172 17.28 3.62 -17.35
C ALA A 172 16.92 2.13 -17.45
N VAL A 173 15.98 1.70 -16.61
CA VAL A 173 15.45 0.33 -16.58
C VAL A 173 13.93 0.39 -16.49
N ASP A 174 13.26 -0.30 -17.39
CA ASP A 174 11.80 -0.42 -17.39
C ASP A 174 11.38 -1.67 -16.59
N PRO A 175 10.76 -1.51 -15.41
CA PRO A 175 10.30 -2.63 -14.59
C PRO A 175 8.90 -3.12 -14.98
N ASN A 176 8.24 -2.47 -15.95
CA ASN A 176 6.84 -2.75 -16.25
C ASN A 176 6.66 -4.13 -16.90
N PRO A 177 5.71 -4.93 -16.42
CA PRO A 177 5.31 -6.15 -17.12
C PRO A 177 4.77 -5.85 -18.52
N PRO A 178 4.91 -6.79 -19.47
CA PRO A 178 4.24 -6.67 -20.76
C PRO A 178 2.71 -6.69 -20.57
N VAL A 179 2.01 -5.87 -21.36
CA VAL A 179 0.54 -5.86 -21.38
C VAL A 179 0.04 -7.20 -21.94
N ARG A 180 -0.82 -7.89 -21.15
CA ARG A 180 -1.37 -9.21 -21.45
C ARG A 180 -2.67 -9.42 -20.67
N ASP A 181 -3.44 -10.43 -21.07
CA ASP A 181 -4.68 -10.80 -20.39
C ASP A 181 -4.43 -11.19 -18.94
N VAL A 182 -5.27 -10.68 -18.05
CA VAL A 182 -5.22 -10.96 -16.61
C VAL A 182 -5.99 -12.26 -16.34
N PRO A 183 -5.36 -13.25 -15.69
CA PRO A 183 -6.06 -14.48 -15.31
C PRO A 183 -7.07 -14.19 -14.19
N ASP A 184 -8.09 -15.04 -14.09
CA ASP A 184 -9.04 -14.99 -12.97
C ASP A 184 -8.28 -15.15 -11.64
N ALA A 185 -8.70 -14.36 -10.63
CA ALA A 185 -8.13 -14.45 -9.30
C ALA A 185 -8.36 -15.85 -8.72
N LEU A 186 -7.33 -16.40 -8.07
CA LEU A 186 -7.49 -17.65 -7.33
C LEU A 186 -8.47 -17.40 -6.18
N PRO A 187 -9.37 -18.36 -5.87
CA PRO A 187 -10.24 -18.24 -4.71
C PRO A 187 -9.38 -18.15 -3.44
N ASP A 188 -9.72 -17.23 -2.53
CA ASP A 188 -9.12 -17.21 -1.19
C ASP A 188 -9.40 -18.55 -0.51
N GLU A 189 -8.35 -19.27 -0.10
CA GLU A 189 -8.54 -20.43 0.76
C GLU A 189 -9.16 -19.93 2.08
N PRO A 190 -10.36 -20.42 2.47
CA PRO A 190 -10.97 -19.97 3.71
C PRO A 190 -10.02 -20.31 4.85
N THR A 191 -9.52 -19.30 5.56
CA THR A 191 -8.79 -19.53 6.80
C THR A 191 -9.67 -20.41 7.69
N GLU A 192 -9.23 -21.64 7.96
CA GLU A 192 -9.96 -22.53 8.87
C GLU A 192 -9.97 -21.89 10.26
N VAL A 193 -11.04 -21.15 10.55
CA VAL A 193 -11.28 -20.62 11.89
C VAL A 193 -11.57 -21.84 12.75
N ALA A 194 -10.56 -22.28 13.51
CA ALA A 194 -10.72 -23.31 14.52
C ALA A 194 -11.83 -22.85 15.49
N ARG A 195 -13.03 -23.40 15.29
CA ARG A 195 -14.17 -23.05 16.13
C ARG A 195 -13.83 -23.58 17.53
N PRO A 196 -13.77 -22.73 18.57
CA PRO A 196 -13.46 -23.20 19.92
C PRO A 196 -14.46 -24.29 20.27
N GLN A 197 -13.95 -25.43 20.73
CA GLN A 197 -14.80 -26.54 21.16
C GLN A 197 -15.67 -26.02 22.30
N THR A 198 -17.00 -26.02 22.13
CA THR A 198 -17.91 -25.66 23.21
C THR A 198 -17.67 -26.63 24.35
N VAL A 199 -17.25 -26.11 25.51
CA VAL A 199 -17.20 -26.92 26.73
C VAL A 199 -18.62 -27.39 26.98
N LEU A 200 -18.88 -28.69 26.82
CA LEU A 200 -20.15 -29.27 27.20
C LEU A 200 -20.32 -29.00 28.69
N PRO A 201 -21.42 -28.37 29.13
CA PRO A 201 -21.69 -28.22 30.55
C PRO A 201 -21.69 -29.63 31.18
N PRO A 202 -21.10 -29.80 32.38
CA PRO A 202 -21.09 -31.08 33.04
C PRO A 202 -22.53 -31.60 33.19
N PRO A 203 -22.76 -32.92 33.10
CA PRO A 203 -24.09 -33.48 33.27
C PRO A 203 -24.64 -33.02 34.63
N VAL A 204 -25.85 -32.46 34.60
CA VAL A 204 -26.53 -31.96 35.80
C VAL A 204 -26.78 -33.17 36.70
N GLU A 205 -26.17 -33.20 37.90
CA GLU A 205 -26.55 -34.18 38.90
C GLU A 205 -28.02 -33.95 39.25
N GLU A 206 -28.85 -34.97 39.01
CA GLU A 206 -30.27 -34.97 39.30
C GLU A 206 -30.44 -34.92 40.83
N GLN A 207 -30.52 -33.71 41.37
CA GLN A 207 -30.86 -33.51 42.78
C GLN A 207 -32.29 -33.97 42.97
N ALA A 208 -32.49 -34.96 43.84
CA ALA A 208 -33.81 -35.45 44.21
C ALA A 208 -34.71 -34.27 44.60
N GLU A 209 -35.82 -34.10 43.88
CA GLU A 209 -36.79 -33.04 44.14
C GLU A 209 -37.29 -33.14 45.60
N PRO A 210 -37.19 -32.07 46.40
CA PRO A 210 -38.03 -31.93 47.57
C PRO A 210 -39.46 -31.70 47.09
N GLU A 211 -40.37 -32.59 47.48
CA GLU A 211 -41.81 -32.40 47.33
C GLU A 211 -42.26 -31.02 47.83
N ASP A 212 -43.08 -30.40 46.99
CA ASP A 212 -44.12 -29.43 47.30
C ASP A 212 -43.70 -28.13 48.02
N ARG A 213 -43.35 -27.12 47.21
CA ARG A 213 -43.60 -25.72 47.55
C ARG A 213 -44.14 -24.97 46.34
N THR A 214 -45.43 -24.67 46.36
CA THR A 214 -46.08 -23.77 45.42
C THR A 214 -45.36 -22.41 45.40
N PRO A 215 -44.97 -21.87 44.23
CA PRO A 215 -44.39 -20.52 44.15
C PRO A 215 -45.43 -19.47 44.53
N PRO A 216 -45.09 -18.41 45.28
CA PRO A 216 -45.93 -17.22 45.32
C PRO A 216 -45.79 -16.49 43.97
N ASP A 217 -46.91 -16.01 43.44
CA ASP A 217 -46.99 -15.15 42.27
C ASP A 217 -46.03 -13.95 42.42
N ALA A 218 -44.95 -13.96 41.65
CA ALA A 218 -44.11 -12.77 41.49
C ALA A 218 -44.86 -11.81 40.56
N SER A 219 -45.56 -10.86 41.19
CA SER A 219 -46.18 -9.74 40.51
C SER A 219 -45.11 -8.93 39.76
N ARG A 220 -45.49 -8.56 38.55
CA ARG A 220 -44.71 -7.83 37.56
C ARG A 220 -44.47 -6.38 37.99
N ASP A 221 -43.19 -6.02 38.11
CA ASP A 221 -42.58 -4.73 37.74
C ASP A 221 -43.19 -3.45 38.36
N ASP A 222 -42.85 -3.15 39.63
CA ASP A 222 -42.94 -1.79 40.19
C ASP A 222 -41.63 -1.03 39.88
N ARG A 223 -41.54 -0.43 38.70
CA ARG A 223 -40.57 0.66 38.46
C ARG A 223 -41.19 1.95 38.99
N PRO A 224 -40.50 2.70 39.88
CA PRO A 224 -41.02 3.99 40.32
C PRO A 224 -41.16 4.93 39.12
N GLU A 225 -42.39 5.31 38.82
CA GLU A 225 -42.71 6.32 37.81
C GLU A 225 -42.00 7.62 38.20
N ALA A 226 -41.09 8.09 37.35
CA ALA A 226 -40.31 9.30 37.63
C ALA A 226 -41.24 10.53 37.63
N ASP A 227 -41.16 11.33 38.69
CA ASP A 227 -42.01 12.49 38.95
C ASP A 227 -42.19 13.38 37.69
N PRO A 228 -43.43 13.55 37.20
CA PRO A 228 -43.70 14.34 35.99
C PRO A 228 -43.25 15.80 36.13
N ALA A 229 -43.20 16.35 37.35
CA ALA A 229 -42.69 17.71 37.58
C ALA A 229 -41.18 17.79 37.34
N LEU A 230 -40.42 16.80 37.82
CA LEU A 230 -38.97 16.71 37.60
C LEU A 230 -38.66 16.53 36.11
N GLN A 231 -39.43 15.72 35.39
CA GLN A 231 -39.27 15.55 33.94
C GLN A 231 -39.53 16.85 33.17
N ALA A 232 -40.56 17.61 33.55
CA ALA A 232 -40.86 18.90 32.93
C ALA A 232 -39.73 19.92 33.15
N VAL A 233 -39.15 19.96 34.36
CA VAL A 233 -38.01 20.85 34.67
C VAL A 233 -36.78 20.48 33.84
N LEU A 234 -36.43 19.20 33.75
CA LEU A 234 -35.28 18.75 32.96
C LEU A 234 -35.45 19.03 31.46
N ALA A 235 -36.66 18.86 30.92
CA ALA A 235 -36.99 19.24 29.56
C ALA A 235 -36.82 20.75 29.33
N ALA A 236 -37.31 21.58 30.25
CA ALA A 236 -37.18 23.04 30.16
C ALA A 236 -35.71 23.50 30.22
N VAL A 237 -34.90 22.92 31.11
CA VAL A 237 -33.45 23.20 31.21
C VAL A 237 -32.73 22.83 29.91
N ARG A 238 -33.07 21.67 29.32
CA ARG A 238 -32.48 21.23 28.06
C ARG A 238 -32.78 22.20 26.93
N VAL A 239 -34.05 22.62 26.78
CA VAL A 239 -34.46 23.59 25.76
C VAL A 239 -33.74 24.93 25.97
N ALA A 240 -33.75 25.45 27.21
CA ALA A 240 -33.06 26.70 27.54
C ALA A 240 -31.55 26.64 27.22
N GLY A 241 -30.91 25.51 27.51
CA GLY A 241 -29.49 25.28 27.20
C GLY A 241 -29.19 25.36 25.70
N TRP A 242 -29.99 24.68 24.87
CA TRP A 242 -29.83 24.74 23.41
C TRP A 242 -30.12 26.13 22.85
N SER A 243 -31.11 26.85 23.39
CA SER A 243 -31.40 28.23 22.99
C SER A 243 -30.25 29.18 23.31
N LEU A 244 -29.65 29.07 24.50
CA LEU A 244 -28.52 29.90 24.91
C LEU A 244 -27.27 29.62 24.05
N LEU A 245 -27.01 28.35 23.74
CA LEU A 245 -25.92 27.94 22.87
C LEU A 245 -26.06 28.55 21.47
N GLY A 246 -27.26 28.45 20.88
CA GLY A 246 -27.56 29.04 19.57
C GLY A 246 -27.36 30.55 19.55
N LEU A 247 -27.84 31.26 20.58
CA LEU A 247 -27.68 32.71 20.69
C LEU A 247 -26.21 33.12 20.87
N GLY A 248 -25.44 32.37 21.66
CA GLY A 248 -24.01 32.57 21.81
C GLY A 248 -23.24 32.40 20.49
N LEU A 249 -23.61 31.38 19.71
CA LEU A 249 -23.01 31.15 18.39
C LEU A 249 -23.32 32.29 17.42
N ALA A 250 -24.57 32.76 17.38
CA ALA A 250 -24.99 33.88 16.56
C ALA A 250 -24.32 35.22 16.96
N ALA A 251 -24.08 35.43 18.26
CA ALA A 251 -23.40 36.63 18.77
C ALA A 251 -21.86 36.57 18.66
N SER A 252 -21.29 35.39 18.39
CA SER A 252 -19.84 35.18 18.36
C SER A 252 -19.04 36.12 17.43
N PRO A 253 -19.47 36.45 16.18
CA PRO A 253 -18.69 37.37 15.34
C PRO A 253 -18.64 38.79 15.92
N PHE A 254 -19.70 39.25 16.58
CA PHE A 254 -19.74 40.58 17.21
C PHE A 254 -18.86 40.63 18.46
N LEU A 255 -18.91 39.58 19.30
CA LEU A 255 -18.06 39.46 20.48
C LEU A 255 -16.57 39.37 20.12
N ALA A 256 -16.23 38.65 19.04
CA ALA A 256 -14.86 38.59 18.52
C ALA A 256 -14.33 39.97 18.10
N VAL A 257 -15.14 40.78 17.41
CA VAL A 257 -14.77 42.15 17.00
C VAL A 257 -14.57 43.06 18.21
N VAL A 258 -15.47 43.01 19.21
CA VAL A 258 -15.34 43.81 20.44
C VAL A 258 -14.08 43.40 21.22
N GLY A 259 -13.84 42.09 21.36
CA GLY A 259 -12.64 41.55 21.99
C GLY A 259 -11.35 42.00 21.30
N ALA A 260 -11.30 41.93 19.97
CA ALA A 260 -10.16 42.40 19.19
C ALA A 260 -9.91 43.91 19.33
N LYS A 261 -10.97 44.72 19.46
CA LYS A 261 -10.85 46.17 19.67
C LYS A 261 -10.36 46.50 21.09
N ALA A 262 -10.84 45.77 22.09
CA ALA A 262 -10.44 45.95 23.49
C ALA A 262 -8.97 45.57 23.72
N THR A 263 -8.49 44.47 23.12
CA THR A 263 -7.09 44.05 23.21
C THR A 263 -6.15 45.03 22.50
N ARG A 264 -6.53 45.54 21.31
CA ARG A 264 -5.78 46.62 20.64
C ARG A 264 -5.69 47.90 21.47
N ARG A 265 -6.74 48.27 22.20
CA ARG A 265 -6.75 49.48 23.04
C ARG A 265 -5.88 49.32 24.29
N ARG A 266 -5.81 48.11 24.86
CA ARG A 266 -4.93 47.80 26.00
C ARG A 266 -3.46 47.73 25.61
N ARG A 267 -3.12 47.29 24.39
CA ARG A 267 -1.74 47.28 23.88
C ARG A 267 -1.18 48.66 23.49
N ARG A 268 -2.00 49.71 23.49
CA ARG A 268 -1.59 51.10 23.16
C ARG A 268 -1.51 52.02 24.39
N ARG A 269 -1.76 51.50 25.59
CA ARG A 269 -1.47 52.16 26.86
C ARG A 269 -0.26 51.49 27.48
#